data_AF-A0A975VX10-F1
#
_entry.id   AF-A0A975VX10-F1
#
_cell.length_a   1.000
_cell.length_b   1.000
_cell.length_c   1.000
_cell.angle_alpha   90.00
_cell.angle_beta   90.00
_cell.angle_gamma   90.00
#
_symmetry.space_group_name_H-M   'P 1'
#
loop_
_entity.id
_entity.type
_entity.pdbx_description
1 polymer ?
#
loop_
_entity_poly.entity_id
_entity_poly.type
_entity_poly.pdbx_seq_one_letter_code
_entity_poly.pdbx_strand_id
1 'polypeptide(L)'
;MSKRLDMIQLSVVTNIAAFDSLKPAWLALQEACLGTSIFLGWDWQRLWWKYYGHSRDLRILTARQDGNIVGILPLYLETYRKAGGLFAARKLRQVGVGGDTAPDDLGALFAPGYENETSTAMAEHLSKVLTDWDILDWTDLPPQSPL
;
A
#
# COMPACT_ATOMS: atom_id res chain seq x y z
N MET A 1 8.19 29.94 15.01
CA MET A 1 8.96 29.02 14.13
C MET A 1 8.01 28.51 13.07
N SER A 2 8.12 29.02 11.85
CA SER A 2 7.32 28.57 10.70
C SER A 2 7.81 27.18 10.31
N LYS A 3 6.97 26.14 10.51
CA LYS A 3 7.21 24.83 9.88
C LYS A 3 7.23 25.08 8.37
N ARG A 4 8.33 24.75 7.69
CA ARG A 4 8.23 24.51 6.25
C ARG A 4 7.19 23.40 6.06
N LEU A 5 6.30 23.59 5.10
CA LEU A 5 5.46 22.52 4.59
C LEU A 5 6.38 21.66 3.72
N ASP A 6 7.09 20.72 4.32
CA ASP A 6 8.00 19.85 3.59
C ASP A 6 7.16 18.84 2.80
N MET A 7 7.17 18.99 1.47
CA MET A 7 6.29 18.30 0.54
C MET A 7 6.45 16.77 0.59
N ILE A 8 5.35 16.05 0.79
CA ILE A 8 5.33 14.58 0.65
C ILE A 8 5.58 14.18 -0.81
N GLN A 9 6.61 13.37 -1.02
CA GLN A 9 6.97 12.78 -2.30
C GLN A 9 6.44 11.35 -2.39
N LEU A 10 5.62 11.08 -3.41
CA LEU A 10 5.05 9.76 -3.64
C LEU A 10 5.78 9.02 -4.77
N SER A 11 6.00 7.73 -4.58
CA SER A 11 6.50 6.83 -5.63
C SER A 11 5.83 5.46 -5.54
N VAL A 12 5.71 4.78 -6.68
CA VAL A 12 5.13 3.44 -6.76
C VAL A 12 6.24 2.42 -7.02
N VAL A 13 6.37 1.45 -6.11
CA VAL A 13 7.24 0.30 -6.26
C VAL A 13 6.49 -0.82 -6.98
N THR A 14 7.05 -1.27 -8.09
CA THR A 14 6.40 -2.21 -9.03
C THR A 14 7.16 -3.51 -9.25
N ASN A 15 8.31 -3.69 -8.62
CA ASN A 15 9.13 -4.90 -8.78
C ASN A 15 9.68 -5.41 -7.43
N ILE A 16 10.06 -6.70 -7.43
CA ILE A 16 10.50 -7.41 -6.23
C ILE A 16 11.76 -6.81 -5.62
N ALA A 17 12.77 -6.45 -6.43
CA ALA A 17 14.03 -5.93 -5.91
C ALA A 17 13.81 -4.61 -5.16
N ALA A 18 12.96 -3.74 -5.71
CA ALA A 18 12.57 -2.50 -5.04
C ALA A 18 11.72 -2.75 -3.78
N PHE A 19 10.82 -3.74 -3.78
CA PHE A 19 10.10 -4.15 -2.56
C PHE A 19 11.07 -4.64 -1.48
N ASP A 20 12.00 -5.54 -1.83
CA ASP A 20 13.00 -6.05 -0.89
C ASP A 20 13.88 -4.92 -0.33
N SER A 21 14.18 -3.89 -1.13
CA SER A 21 14.92 -2.71 -0.68
C SER A 21 14.19 -1.85 0.35
N LEU A 22 12.86 -1.95 0.46
CA LEU A 22 12.07 -1.23 1.46
C LEU A 22 12.23 -1.82 2.86
N LYS A 23 12.75 -3.04 3.01
CA LYS A 23 12.80 -3.76 4.30
C LYS A 23 13.30 -2.90 5.47
N PRO A 24 14.45 -2.21 5.39
CA PRO A 24 14.96 -1.45 6.53
C PRO A 24 14.01 -0.32 6.95
N ALA A 25 13.49 0.44 5.98
CA ALA A 25 12.58 1.55 6.24
C ALA A 25 11.20 1.07 6.72
N TRP A 26 10.72 -0.06 6.21
CA TRP A 26 9.47 -0.67 6.60
C TRP A 26 9.51 -1.14 8.06
N LEU A 27 10.59 -1.83 8.46
CA LEU A 27 10.78 -2.27 9.84
C LEU A 27 10.86 -1.08 10.80
N ALA A 28 11.61 -0.03 10.44
CA ALA A 28 11.68 1.20 11.25
C ALA A 28 10.30 1.86 11.40
N LEU A 29 9.48 1.87 10.34
CA LEU A 29 8.13 2.41 10.39
C LEU A 29 7.21 1.55 11.29
N GLN A 30 7.28 0.22 11.18
CA GLN A 30 6.53 -0.69 12.05
C GLN A 30 6.87 -0.49 13.53
N GLU A 31 8.15 -0.31 13.85
CA GLU A 31 8.61 -0.07 15.23
C GLU A 31 8.10 1.27 15.78
N ALA A 32 8.00 2.30 14.94
CA ALA A 32 7.46 3.60 15.33
C ALA A 32 5.93 3.60 15.53
N CYS A 33 5.22 2.66 14.90
CA CYS A 33 3.76 2.59 14.91
C CYS A 33 3.26 1.58 15.96
N LEU A 34 2.90 2.07 17.15
CA LEU A 34 2.29 1.25 18.19
C LEU A 34 1.03 0.56 17.68
N GLY A 35 0.95 -0.76 17.85
CA GLY A 35 -0.23 -1.54 17.47
C GLY A 35 -0.32 -1.91 15.98
N THR A 36 0.78 -1.81 15.23
CA THR A 36 0.83 -2.30 13.85
C THR A 36 0.42 -3.77 13.77
N SER A 37 -0.63 -4.06 12.99
CA SER A 37 -1.04 -5.44 12.69
C SER A 37 0.13 -6.21 12.08
N ILE A 38 0.31 -7.47 12.48
CA ILE A 38 1.32 -8.37 11.90
C ILE A 38 1.14 -8.49 10.38
N PHE A 39 -0.08 -8.31 9.88
CA PHE A 39 -0.42 -8.40 8.47
C PHE A 39 0.07 -7.20 7.66
N LEU A 40 0.35 -6.06 8.31
CA LEU A 40 1.01 -4.91 7.66
C LEU A 40 2.54 -4.97 7.75
N GLY A 41 3.07 -5.96 8.46
CA GLY A 41 4.51 -6.12 8.60
C GLY A 41 5.21 -6.62 7.35
N TRP A 42 6.48 -6.21 7.20
CA TRP A 42 7.26 -6.51 6.00
C TRP A 42 7.32 -8.02 5.70
N ASP A 43 7.56 -8.86 6.72
CA ASP A 43 7.68 -10.31 6.53
C ASP A 43 6.38 -10.93 6.01
N TRP A 44 5.22 -10.53 6.57
CA TRP A 44 3.92 -11.01 6.09
C TRP A 44 3.64 -10.54 4.66
N GLN A 45 3.80 -9.25 4.41
CA GLN A 45 3.55 -8.62 3.12
C GLN A 45 4.40 -9.25 2.01
N ARG A 46 5.69 -9.49 2.31
CA ARG A 46 6.62 -10.12 1.36
C ARG A 46 6.31 -11.60 1.13
N LEU A 47 5.94 -12.31 2.20
CA LEU A 47 5.56 -13.73 2.14
C LEU A 47 4.26 -13.91 1.34
N TRP A 48 3.24 -13.10 1.61
CA TRP A 48 2.00 -13.12 0.87
C TRP A 48 2.26 -12.87 -0.62
N TRP A 49 3.05 -11.84 -0.94
CA TRP A 49 3.39 -11.54 -2.33
C TRP A 49 4.15 -12.67 -3.01
N LYS A 50 5.03 -13.38 -2.28
CA LYS A 50 5.76 -14.55 -2.81
C LYS A 50 4.81 -15.66 -3.27
N TYR A 51 3.74 -15.93 -2.53
CA TYR A 51 2.83 -17.03 -2.84
C TYR A 51 1.68 -16.61 -3.75
N TYR A 52 1.09 -15.44 -3.50
CA TYR A 52 -0.14 -14.99 -4.13
C TYR A 52 0.05 -13.85 -5.13
N GLY A 53 1.26 -13.28 -5.27
CA GLY A 53 1.54 -12.20 -6.22
C GLY A 53 1.67 -12.64 -7.69
N HIS A 54 1.65 -13.94 -7.97
CA HIS A 54 1.79 -14.47 -9.32
C HIS A 54 0.67 -13.96 -10.24
N SER A 55 1.03 -13.51 -11.46
CA SER A 55 0.10 -12.92 -12.45
C SER A 55 -0.64 -11.66 -11.99
N ARG A 56 -0.14 -10.99 -10.95
CA ARG A 56 -0.63 -9.70 -10.44
C ARG A 56 0.48 -8.67 -10.54
N ASP A 57 0.11 -7.40 -10.63
CA ASP A 57 1.10 -6.32 -10.78
C ASP A 57 1.30 -5.61 -9.45
N LEU A 58 2.53 -5.59 -8.94
CA LEU A 58 2.85 -4.94 -7.66
C LEU A 58 2.65 -3.42 -7.76
N ARG A 59 2.05 -2.82 -6.73
CA ARG A 59 1.79 -1.37 -6.62
C ARG A 59 1.98 -0.90 -5.18
N ILE A 60 3.18 -1.00 -4.62
CA ILE A 60 3.42 -0.48 -3.27
C ILE A 60 3.61 1.03 -3.37
N LEU A 61 2.67 1.80 -2.85
CA LEU A 61 2.77 3.25 -2.79
C LEU A 61 3.57 3.65 -1.56
N THR A 62 4.65 4.40 -1.77
CA THR A 62 5.53 4.89 -0.71
C THR A 62 5.50 6.40 -0.65
N ALA A 63 5.44 6.95 0.55
CA ALA A 63 5.55 8.38 0.81
C ALA A 63 6.87 8.70 1.50
N ARG A 64 7.55 9.74 1.02
CA ARG A 64 8.78 10.26 1.60
C ARG A 64 8.67 11.73 1.98
N GLN A 65 9.27 12.08 3.10
CA GLN A 65 9.58 13.47 3.45
C GLN A 65 11.07 13.56 3.75
N ASP A 66 11.75 14.51 3.11
CA ASP A 66 13.21 14.69 3.22
C ASP A 66 14.02 13.40 3.02
N GLY A 67 13.57 12.57 2.08
CA GLY A 67 14.19 11.28 1.76
C GLY A 67 13.83 10.13 2.70
N ASN A 68 13.18 10.39 3.84
CA ASN A 68 12.75 9.37 4.79
C ASN A 68 11.36 8.84 4.44
N ILE A 69 11.16 7.52 4.53
CA ILE A 69 9.85 6.91 4.31
C ILE A 69 8.96 7.23 5.52
N VAL A 70 7.84 7.91 5.26
CA VAL A 70 6.83 8.29 6.26
C VAL A 70 5.49 7.60 6.04
N GLY A 71 5.32 6.88 4.93
CA GLY A 71 4.17 6.00 4.75
C GLY A 71 4.35 4.94 3.68
N ILE A 72 3.68 3.81 3.87
CA ILE A 72 3.69 2.66 2.98
C ILE A 72 2.28 2.12 2.87
N LEU A 73 1.75 2.04 1.64
CA LEU A 73 0.48 1.41 1.33
C LEU A 73 0.72 0.25 0.34
N PRO A 74 0.71 -1.01 0.81
CA PRO A 74 0.98 -2.17 -0.02
C PRO A 74 -0.22 -2.53 -0.88
N LEU A 75 -0.15 -2.28 -2.18
CA LEU A 75 -1.22 -2.63 -3.11
C LEU A 75 -0.73 -3.53 -4.25
N TYR A 76 -1.69 -4.09 -4.96
CA TYR A 76 -1.48 -4.74 -6.24
C TYR A 76 -2.68 -4.55 -7.17
N LEU A 77 -2.40 -4.69 -8.46
CA LEU A 77 -3.42 -4.72 -9.50
C LEU A 77 -3.74 -6.16 -9.89
N GLU A 78 -5.03 -6.48 -9.92
CA GLU A 78 -5.54 -7.76 -10.40
C GLU A 78 -6.49 -7.53 -11.56
N THR A 79 -6.20 -8.19 -12.69
CA THR A 79 -7.12 -8.18 -13.83
C THR A 79 -8.17 -9.27 -13.63
N TYR A 80 -9.37 -8.86 -13.28
CA TYR A 80 -10.52 -9.74 -13.16
C TYR A 80 -11.19 -9.91 -14.53
N ARG A 81 -11.36 -11.15 -14.99
CA ARG A 81 -12.02 -11.47 -16.27
C ARG A 81 -13.26 -12.33 -16.06
N LYS A 82 -14.36 -11.99 -16.74
CA LYS A 82 -15.61 -12.76 -16.79
C LYS A 82 -16.03 -13.07 -18.23
N ALA A 83 -16.94 -14.03 -18.37
CA ALA A 83 -17.54 -14.44 -19.64
C ALA A 83 -16.50 -14.72 -20.74
N GLY A 84 -15.48 -15.54 -20.41
CA GLY A 84 -14.42 -15.89 -21.36
C GLY A 84 -13.49 -14.73 -21.76
N GLY A 85 -13.51 -13.60 -21.04
CA GLY A 85 -12.69 -12.43 -21.34
C GLY A 85 -13.44 -11.27 -22.01
N LEU A 86 -14.74 -11.43 -22.29
CA LEU A 86 -15.58 -10.35 -22.84
C LEU A 86 -15.73 -9.16 -21.88
N PHE A 87 -15.60 -9.40 -20.58
CA PHE A 87 -15.58 -8.37 -19.56
C PHE A 87 -14.30 -8.47 -18.75
N ALA A 88 -13.55 -7.38 -18.67
CA ALA A 88 -12.35 -7.27 -17.84
C ALA A 88 -12.44 -5.99 -17.00
N ALA A 89 -12.01 -6.08 -15.75
CA ALA A 89 -11.84 -4.93 -14.86
C ALA A 89 -10.54 -5.11 -14.07
N ARG A 90 -9.79 -4.03 -13.91
CA ARG A 90 -8.58 -3.97 -13.11
C ARG A 90 -8.93 -3.49 -11.72
N LYS A 91 -8.73 -4.36 -10.74
CA LYS A 91 -8.98 -4.08 -9.33
C LYS A 91 -7.69 -3.70 -8.65
N LEU A 92 -7.65 -2.54 -7.99
CA LEU A 92 -6.56 -2.17 -7.10
C LEU A 92 -6.92 -2.61 -5.67
N ARG A 93 -6.09 -3.47 -5.09
CA ARG A 93 -6.37 -4.21 -3.83
C ARG A 93 -5.19 -4.13 -2.88
N GLN A 94 -5.42 -4.29 -1.57
CA GLN A 94 -4.33 -4.38 -0.60
C GLN A 94 -3.64 -5.75 -0.69
N VAL A 95 -2.32 -5.77 -0.62
CA VAL A 95 -1.55 -7.01 -0.45
C VAL A 95 -1.97 -7.65 0.89
N GLY A 96 -2.35 -8.92 0.83
CA GLY A 96 -3.03 -9.62 1.93
C GLY A 96 -4.45 -10.07 1.58
N VAL A 97 -5.13 -9.36 0.67
CA VAL A 97 -6.51 -9.69 0.26
C VAL A 97 -6.52 -10.77 -0.82
N GLY A 98 -7.28 -11.84 -0.60
CA GLY A 98 -7.48 -12.95 -1.54
C GLY A 98 -6.49 -14.10 -1.35
N GLY A 99 -6.58 -15.11 -2.23
CA GLY A 99 -5.96 -16.41 -1.96
C GLY A 99 -6.76 -17.19 -0.93
N ASP A 100 -6.08 -18.02 -0.14
CA ASP A 100 -6.69 -18.82 0.94
C ASP A 100 -6.53 -18.15 2.32
N THR A 101 -6.19 -16.86 2.32
CA THR A 101 -6.00 -16.03 3.52
C THR A 101 -7.02 -14.90 3.54
N ALA A 102 -7.55 -14.60 4.72
CA ALA A 102 -8.43 -13.45 4.95
C ALA A 102 -7.97 -12.69 6.21
N PRO A 103 -6.83 -11.98 6.14
CA PRO A 103 -6.34 -11.19 7.26
C PRO A 103 -7.18 -9.91 7.41
N ASP A 104 -7.58 -9.63 8.65
CA ASP A 104 -8.17 -8.35 9.04
C ASP A 104 -7.08 -7.25 9.21
N ASP A 105 -7.50 -5.99 9.35
CA ASP A 105 -6.62 -4.85 9.63
C ASP A 105 -5.55 -4.59 8.55
N LEU A 106 -5.98 -4.60 7.28
CA LEU A 106 -5.17 -4.17 6.14
C LEU A 106 -5.33 -2.67 5.88
N GLY A 107 -4.38 -2.07 5.17
CA GLY A 107 -4.33 -0.61 4.99
C GLY A 107 -2.92 -0.09 4.75
N ALA A 108 -2.61 1.06 5.30
CA ALA A 108 -1.31 1.70 5.22
C ALA A 108 -0.62 1.79 6.58
N LEU A 109 0.71 1.84 6.54
CA LEU A 109 1.54 2.31 7.64
C LEU A 109 1.84 3.80 7.43
N PHE A 110 1.71 4.57 8.50
CA PHE A 110 2.04 6.00 8.53
C PHE A 110 2.91 6.28 9.74
N ALA A 111 3.96 7.07 9.56
CA ALA A 111 4.81 7.51 10.67
C ALA A 111 3.98 8.39 11.60
N PRO A 112 4.17 8.30 12.94
CA PRO A 112 3.44 9.12 13.89
C PRO A 112 3.55 10.62 13.57
N GLY A 113 2.41 11.31 13.44
CA GLY A 113 2.33 12.72 13.10
C GLY A 113 2.30 13.04 11.59
N TYR A 114 2.41 12.03 10.72
CA TYR A 114 2.34 12.15 9.27
C TYR A 114 1.06 11.56 8.65
N GLU A 115 0.15 11.05 9.47
CA GLU A 115 -1.02 10.27 9.05
C GLU A 115 -1.89 11.05 8.06
N ASN A 116 -2.33 12.25 8.45
CA ASN A 116 -3.26 13.05 7.64
C ASN A 116 -2.63 13.57 6.34
N GLU A 117 -1.41 14.09 6.42
CA GLU A 117 -0.72 14.63 5.24
C GLU A 117 -0.42 13.52 4.23
N THR A 118 0.06 12.38 4.74
CA THR A 118 0.41 11.24 3.90
C THR A 118 -0.82 10.54 3.33
N SER A 119 -1.88 10.35 4.13
CA SER A 119 -3.11 9.71 3.64
C SER A 119 -3.80 10.55 2.58
N THR A 120 -3.87 11.87 2.78
CA THR A 120 -4.42 12.81 1.80
C THR A 120 -3.62 12.73 0.50
N ALA A 121 -2.29 12.83 0.58
CA ALA A 121 -1.43 12.74 -0.60
C ALA A 121 -1.61 11.40 -1.32
N MET A 122 -1.67 10.28 -0.59
CA MET A 122 -1.88 8.96 -1.17
C MET A 122 -3.25 8.84 -1.85
N ALA A 123 -4.33 9.28 -1.22
CA ALA A 123 -5.67 9.25 -1.81
C ALA A 123 -5.77 10.11 -3.08
N GLU A 124 -5.16 11.30 -3.08
CA GLU A 124 -5.06 12.13 -4.28
C GLU A 124 -4.25 11.46 -5.38
N HIS A 125 -3.14 10.80 -5.05
CA HIS A 125 -2.31 10.10 -6.02
C HIS A 125 -3.05 8.90 -6.64
N LEU A 126 -3.77 8.12 -5.82
CA LEU A 126 -4.58 7.00 -6.28
C LEU A 126 -5.72 7.46 -7.21
N SER A 127 -6.32 8.61 -6.94
CA SER A 127 -7.44 9.12 -7.74
C SER A 127 -7.02 9.89 -8.99
N LYS A 128 -5.86 10.55 -9.00
CA LYS A 128 -5.46 11.48 -10.07
C LYS A 128 -4.25 11.01 -10.89
N VAL A 129 -3.37 10.20 -10.32
CA VAL A 129 -2.06 9.86 -10.93
C VAL A 129 -1.97 8.39 -11.27
N LEU A 130 -2.16 7.52 -10.29
CA LEU A 130 -2.17 6.06 -10.50
C LEU A 130 -3.57 5.63 -10.91
N THR A 131 -3.94 5.85 -12.17
CA THR A 131 -5.30 5.60 -12.70
C THR A 131 -5.37 4.37 -13.61
N ASP A 132 -4.41 3.45 -13.47
CA ASP A 132 -4.38 2.18 -14.19
C ASP A 132 -5.30 1.09 -13.58
N TRP A 133 -6.33 1.51 -12.84
CA TRP A 133 -7.36 0.67 -12.23
C TRP A 133 -8.76 1.16 -12.63
N ASP A 134 -9.73 0.26 -12.54
CA ASP A 134 -11.15 0.55 -12.83
C ASP A 134 -12.00 0.47 -11.56
N ILE A 135 -11.57 -0.33 -10.57
CA ILE A 135 -12.23 -0.50 -9.27
C ILE A 135 -11.19 -0.43 -8.15
N LEU A 136 -11.45 0.40 -7.15
CA LEU A 136 -10.75 0.37 -5.86
C LEU A 136 -11.50 -0.62 -4.95
N ASP A 137 -10.89 -1.77 -4.67
CA ASP A 137 -11.52 -2.89 -3.95
C ASP A 137 -10.77 -3.10 -2.63
N TRP A 138 -11.09 -2.23 -1.66
CA TRP A 138 -10.55 -2.27 -0.30
C TRP A 138 -11.32 -3.26 0.57
N THR A 139 -10.61 -4.03 1.38
CA THR A 139 -11.19 -5.04 2.26
C THR A 139 -10.65 -4.84 3.67
N ASP A 140 -11.52 -4.95 4.67
CA ASP A 140 -11.20 -4.88 6.10
C ASP A 140 -10.30 -3.69 6.48
N LEU A 141 -10.60 -2.52 5.91
CA LEU A 141 -10.00 -1.25 6.31
C LEU A 141 -10.53 -0.89 7.72
N PRO A 142 -9.66 -0.65 8.71
CA PRO A 142 -10.11 -0.34 10.06
C PRO A 142 -10.91 0.99 10.07
N PRO A 143 -11.96 1.13 10.89
CA PRO A 143 -12.81 2.33 10.90
C PRO A 143 -12.07 3.63 11.22
N GLN A 144 -10.93 3.54 11.90
CA GLN A 144 -10.07 4.66 12.26
C GLN A 144 -8.98 4.95 11.23
N SER A 145 -8.97 4.22 10.11
CA SER A 145 -8.03 4.44 9.01
C SER A 145 -8.16 5.88 8.50
N PRO A 146 -7.04 6.59 8.27
CA PRO A 146 -7.05 7.93 7.70
C PRO A 146 -7.16 7.95 6.15
N LEU A 147 -7.26 6.76 5.51
CA LEU A 147 -7.45 6.56 4.07
C LEU A 147 -8.92 6.51 3.66
#